data_AF-A0A194PLI6-F1
#
_entry.id   AF-A0A194PLI6-F1
#
_cell.length_a   1.000
_cell.length_b   1.000
_cell.length_c   1.000
_cell.angle_alpha   90.00
_cell.angle_beta   90.00
_cell.angle_gamma   90.00
#
_symmetry.space_group_name_H-M   'P 1'
#
loop_
_entity.id
_entity.type
_entity.pdbx_description
1 polymer ?
#
loop_
_entity_poly.entity_id
_entity_poly.type
_entity_poly.pdbx_seq_one_letter_code
_entity_poly.pdbx_strand_id
1 'polypeptide(L)'
;MPMPKTIGHQIHFAKTLSGLIRRGWWEIPEIMASSCMAAIGIVLGIVGVYNYEKRNGDNKEYKSVYMIMRPDDPRVCLLNNPVYTQYKRF
;
A
#
# COMPACT_ATOMS: atom_id res chain seq x y z
N MET A 1 -24.59 -39.70 -35.62
CA MET A 1 -23.42 -38.81 -35.75
C MET A 1 -22.45 -39.11 -34.60
N PRO A 2 -21.19 -39.48 -34.85
CA PRO A 2 -20.21 -39.63 -33.78
C PRO A 2 -19.84 -38.25 -33.21
N MET A 3 -19.73 -38.14 -31.88
CA MET A 3 -19.31 -36.90 -31.22
C MET A 3 -17.87 -36.52 -31.60
N PRO A 4 -17.55 -35.23 -31.78
CA PRO A 4 -16.19 -34.81 -32.07
C PRO A 4 -15.30 -35.12 -30.86
N LYS A 5 -14.25 -35.92 -31.10
CA LYS A 5 -13.20 -36.19 -30.13
C LYS A 5 -12.51 -34.87 -29.80
N THR A 6 -12.48 -34.45 -28.54
CA THR A 6 -11.79 -33.21 -28.14
C THR A 6 -10.29 -33.35 -28.42
N ILE A 7 -9.78 -32.58 -29.38
CA ILE A 7 -8.38 -32.58 -29.81
C ILE A 7 -7.60 -31.68 -28.84
N GLY A 8 -6.95 -32.27 -27.82
CA GLY A 8 -6.08 -31.55 -26.87
C GLY A 8 -5.78 -32.34 -25.58
N HIS A 9 -4.68 -32.00 -24.90
CA HIS A 9 -4.34 -32.54 -23.58
C HIS A 9 -5.28 -31.94 -22.52
N GLN A 10 -6.23 -32.74 -22.02
CA GLN A 10 -7.19 -32.31 -20.99
C GLN A 10 -6.48 -32.35 -19.62
N ILE A 11 -6.13 -31.17 -19.09
CA ILE A 11 -5.51 -31.06 -17.76
C ILE A 11 -6.63 -31.09 -16.71
N HIS A 12 -6.76 -32.23 -16.04
CA HIS A 12 -7.71 -32.38 -14.95
C HIS A 12 -7.13 -31.80 -13.66
N PHE A 13 -7.63 -30.64 -13.24
CA PHE A 13 -7.30 -30.05 -11.95
C PHE A 13 -8.21 -30.63 -10.84
N ALA A 14 -7.63 -30.91 -9.68
CA ALA A 14 -8.40 -31.32 -8.51
C ALA A 14 -9.37 -30.21 -8.06
N LYS A 15 -10.51 -30.59 -7.48
CA LYS A 15 -11.54 -29.65 -6.96
C LYS A 15 -11.13 -28.98 -5.63
N THR A 16 -9.83 -28.87 -5.37
CA THR A 16 -9.26 -28.24 -4.18
C THR A 16 -9.00 -26.77 -4.47
N LEU A 17 -8.98 -25.90 -3.45
CA LEU A 17 -8.68 -24.47 -3.59
C LEU A 17 -7.36 -24.22 -4.33
N SER A 18 -6.33 -25.01 -4.04
CA SER A 18 -5.04 -24.97 -4.75
C SER A 18 -5.16 -25.34 -6.24
N GLY A 19 -6.06 -26.28 -6.56
CA GLY A 19 -6.40 -26.66 -7.94
C GLY A 19 -7.13 -25.54 -8.68
N LEU A 20 -8.03 -24.82 -8.00
CA LEU A 20 -8.73 -23.66 -8.56
C LEU A 20 -7.78 -22.51 -8.88
N ILE A 21 -6.85 -22.20 -7.97
CA ILE A 21 -5.84 -21.15 -8.20
C ILE A 21 -4.95 -21.55 -9.36
N ARG A 22 -4.43 -22.79 -9.38
CA ARG A 22 -3.57 -23.27 -10.47
C ARG A 22 -4.30 -23.28 -11.82
N ARG A 23 -5.59 -23.60 -11.83
CA ARG A 23 -6.46 -23.49 -13.00
C ARG A 23 -6.64 -22.04 -13.45
N GLY A 24 -6.90 -21.12 -12.52
CA GLY A 24 -7.03 -19.69 -12.81
C GLY A 24 -5.77 -19.10 -13.44
N TRP A 25 -4.59 -19.47 -12.93
CA TRP A 25 -3.30 -19.06 -13.51
C TRP A 25 -3.04 -19.64 -14.91
N TRP A 26 -3.64 -20.80 -15.23
CA TRP A 26 -3.48 -21.44 -16.53
C TRP A 26 -4.47 -20.94 -17.58
N GLU A 27 -5.73 -20.71 -17.18
CA GLU A 27 -6.78 -20.25 -18.09
C GLU A 27 -6.74 -18.73 -18.31
N ILE A 28 -6.48 -17.94 -17.27
CA ILE A 28 -6.56 -16.46 -17.33
C ILE A 28 -5.43 -15.81 -16.49
N PRO A 29 -4.16 -15.90 -16.93
CA PRO A 29 -3.03 -15.41 -16.16
C PRO A 29 -3.04 -13.90 -15.93
N GLU A 30 -3.55 -13.10 -16.87
CA GLU A 30 -3.56 -11.63 -16.77
C GLU A 30 -4.39 -11.13 -15.60
N ILE A 31 -5.61 -11.66 -15.42
CA ILE A 31 -6.52 -11.25 -14.34
C ILE A 31 -5.99 -11.72 -12.98
N MET A 32 -5.40 -12.93 -12.91
CA MET A 32 -4.77 -13.44 -11.69
C MET A 32 -3.58 -12.57 -11.29
N ALA A 33 -2.74 -12.16 -12.24
CA ALA A 33 -1.61 -11.29 -11.98
C ALA A 33 -2.06 -9.88 -11.55
N SER A 34 -3.04 -9.28 -12.25
CA SER A 34 -3.54 -7.94 -11.92
C SER A 34 -4.22 -7.89 -10.56
N SER A 35 -4.99 -8.94 -10.20
CA SER A 35 -5.64 -9.01 -8.89
C SER A 35 -4.64 -9.22 -7.75
N CYS A 36 -3.61 -10.05 -7.94
CA CYS A 36 -2.51 -10.16 -6.99
C CYS A 36 -1.78 -8.83 -6.79
N MET A 37 -1.47 -8.11 -7.88
CA MET A 37 -0.81 -6.80 -7.78
C MET A 37 -1.69 -5.74 -7.12
N ALA A 38 -3.00 -5.74 -7.40
CA ALA A 38 -3.94 -4.86 -6.72
C ALA A 38 -3.98 -5.13 -5.20
N ALA A 39 -4.03 -6.41 -4.80
CA ALA A 39 -4.00 -6.80 -3.39
C ALA A 39 -2.69 -6.34 -2.70
N ILE A 40 -1.55 -6.54 -3.35
CA ILE A 40 -0.25 -6.07 -2.84
C ILE A 40 -0.24 -4.55 -2.67
N GLY A 41 -0.75 -3.81 -3.65
CA GLY A 41 -0.85 -2.35 -3.57
C GLY A 41 -1.68 -1.86 -2.39
N ILE A 42 -2.82 -2.52 -2.12
CA ILE A 42 -3.67 -2.21 -0.96
C ILE A 42 -2.91 -2.47 0.35
N VAL A 43 -2.25 -3.62 0.48
CA VAL A 43 -1.48 -3.96 1.69
C VAL A 43 -0.36 -2.94 1.93
N LEU A 44 0.40 -2.59 0.89
CA LEU A 44 1.47 -1.59 1.00
C LEU A 44 0.91 -0.20 1.36
N GLY A 45 -0.23 0.18 0.80
CA GLY A 45 -0.92 1.43 1.14
C GLY A 45 -1.30 1.50 2.62
N ILE A 46 -1.93 0.43 3.14
CA ILE A 46 -2.33 0.34 4.56
C ILE A 46 -1.10 0.41 5.47
N VAL A 47 -0.04 -0.36 5.16
CA VAL A 47 1.20 -0.36 5.95
C VAL A 47 1.88 1.01 5.91
N GLY A 48 1.87 1.69 4.76
CA GLY A 48 2.40 3.04 4.60
C GLY A 48 1.67 4.04 5.49
N VAL A 49 0.34 4.05 5.45
CA VAL A 49 -0.49 4.93 6.29
C VAL A 49 -0.27 4.61 7.77
N TYR A 50 -0.28 3.33 8.17
CA TYR A 50 -0.06 2.94 9.56
C TYR A 50 1.31 3.40 10.10
N ASN A 51 2.37 3.22 9.31
CA ASN A 51 3.70 3.68 9.70
C ASN A 51 3.82 5.20 9.73
N TYR A 52 3.13 5.90 8.82
CA TYR A 52 3.05 7.35 8.80
C TYR A 52 2.35 7.89 10.05
N GLU A 53 1.19 7.34 10.39
CA GLU A 53 0.42 7.66 11.60
C GLU A 53 1.28 7.48 12.86
N LYS A 54 1.92 6.31 12.99
CA LYS A 54 2.75 5.97 14.16
C LYS A 54 3.96 6.88 14.34
N ARG A 55 4.57 7.37 13.24
CA ARG A 55 5.82 8.16 13.29
C ARG A 55 5.61 9.66 13.28
N ASN A 56 4.53 10.16 12.68
CA ASN A 56 4.33 11.60 12.51
C ASN A 56 3.38 12.23 13.52
N GLY A 57 2.52 11.52 14.25
CA GLY A 57 1.72 12.11 15.35
C GLY A 57 1.12 13.49 15.01
N ASP A 58 1.34 14.47 15.90
CA ASP A 58 0.85 15.87 15.82
C ASP A 58 1.55 16.74 14.76
N ASN A 59 2.61 16.26 14.11
CA ASN A 59 3.32 17.02 13.06
C ASN A 59 2.49 17.22 11.78
N LYS A 60 1.36 16.53 11.61
CA LYS A 60 0.56 16.59 10.38
C LYS A 60 -0.15 17.91 10.20
N GLU A 61 -0.67 18.47 11.30
CA GLU A 61 -1.26 19.82 11.33
C GLU A 61 -0.16 20.85 11.01
N TYR A 62 1.02 20.60 11.58
CA TYR A 62 2.30 21.30 11.44
C TYR A 62 2.86 21.50 10.03
N LYS A 63 2.73 20.47 9.19
CA LYS A 63 3.62 20.27 8.03
C LYS A 63 3.17 20.99 6.76
N SER A 64 1.89 21.35 6.67
CA SER A 64 1.29 21.85 5.43
C SER A 64 1.43 23.36 5.23
N VAL A 65 1.64 24.12 6.31
CA VAL A 65 1.69 25.59 6.29
C VAL A 65 2.96 26.08 6.97
N TYR A 66 3.61 27.07 6.37
CA TYR A 66 4.74 27.75 7.02
C TYR A 66 4.21 28.56 8.21
N MET A 67 4.56 28.13 9.42
CA MET A 67 4.14 28.77 10.66
C MET A 67 5.35 29.14 11.50
N ILE A 68 5.41 30.39 11.94
CA ILE A 68 6.41 30.86 12.89
C ILE A 68 5.83 30.64 14.29
N MET A 69 6.44 29.74 15.05
CA MET A 69 6.05 29.47 16.44
C MET A 69 7.08 30.03 17.41
N ARG A 70 6.61 30.32 18.63
CA ARG A 70 7.50 30.75 19.71
C ARG A 70 8.29 29.54 20.22
N PRO A 71 9.62 29.67 20.48
CA PRO A 71 10.44 28.56 20.96
C PRO A 71 9.94 27.94 22.28
N ASP A 72 9.26 28.72 23.11
CA ASP A 72 8.82 28.32 24.45
C ASP A 72 7.44 27.64 24.48
N ASP A 73 6.74 27.54 23.34
CA ASP A 73 5.42 26.90 23.31
C ASP A 73 5.57 25.39 23.52
N PRO A 74 4.86 24.77 24.50
CA PRO A 74 4.95 23.34 24.76
C PRO A 74 4.61 22.47 23.53
N ARG A 75 3.85 22.99 22.57
CA ARG A 75 3.53 22.30 21.31
C ARG A 75 4.71 22.22 20.34
N VAL A 76 5.65 23.16 20.42
CA VAL A 76 6.84 23.20 19.56
C VAL A 76 7.85 22.11 19.94
N CYS A 77 7.88 21.70 21.20
CA CYS A 77 8.73 20.60 21.67
C CYS A 77 8.35 19.24 21.05
N LEU A 78 7.12 19.10 20.55
CA LEU A 78 6.61 17.88 19.92
C LEU A 78 6.87 17.86 18.41
N LEU A 79 7.36 18.98 17.86
CA LEU A 79 7.61 19.13 16.43
C LEU A 79 8.91 18.44 16.02
N ASN A 80 8.82 17.51 15.08
CA ASN A 80 10.00 16.82 14.54
C ASN A 80 10.63 17.66 13.40
N ASN A 81 11.93 17.96 13.49
CA ASN A 81 12.71 18.79 12.55
C ASN A 81 12.19 20.22 12.30
N PRO A 82 12.05 21.08 13.32
CA PRO A 82 11.77 22.49 13.13
C PRO A 82 12.99 23.21 12.50
N VAL A 83 12.73 24.14 11.58
CA VAL A 83 13.76 25.05 11.04
C VAL A 83 13.86 26.25 11.99
N TYR A 84 14.99 26.38 12.68
CA TYR A 84 15.23 27.50 13.57
C TYR A 84 15.72 28.72 12.79
N THR A 85 14.86 29.73 12.65
CA THR A 85 15.28 31.04 12.14
C THR A 85 15.95 31.82 13.27
N GLN A 86 17.25 32.08 13.17
CA GLN A 86 17.97 32.91 14.13
C GLN A 86 17.61 34.38 13.86
N TYR A 87 16.70 34.97 14.65
CA TYR A 87 16.44 36.40 14.57
C TYR A 87 17.55 37.14 15.32
N LYS A 88 18.48 37.75 14.58
CA LYS A 88 19.52 38.61 15.15
C LYS A 88 18.85 39.92 15.57
N ARG A 89 18.66 40.12 16.88
CA ARG A 89 18.18 41.39 17.44
C ARG A 89 19.26 42.44 17.19
N PHE A 90 18.96 43.42 16.34
CA PHE A 90 19.80 44.59 16.10
C PHE A 90 19.88 45.46 17.36
#